data_AF-A0A643FB53-F1
#
_entry.id   AF-A0A643FB53-F1
#
_cell.length_a   1.000
_cell.length_b   1.000
_cell.length_c   1.000
_cell.angle_alpha   90.00
_cell.angle_beta   90.00
_cell.angle_gamma   90.00
#
_symmetry.space_group_name_H-M   'P 1'
#
loop_
_entity.id
_entity.type
_entity.pdbx_description
1 polymer ?
#
loop_
_entity_poly.entity_id
_entity_poly.type
_entity_poly.pdbx_seq_one_letter_code
_entity_poly.pdbx_strand_id
1 'polypeptide(L)'
;MSYSDQPCLAAKKVDVEPTRGLNKSTGRERVGADVQRERFNEGMAEALSRITCGKDAKQLSTDARRFKLPLDAQRECRRLDQTIPDAEQREASATDETRLPIQRALLAQRKRFIALGC
;
A
#
# COMPACT_ATOMS: atom_id res chain seq x y z
N MET A 1 1.25 8.76 19.10
CA MET A 1 1.82 7.87 18.08
C MET A 1 2.12 8.73 16.85
N SER A 2 3.38 8.86 16.45
CA SER A 2 3.76 9.58 15.23
C SER A 2 3.64 8.62 14.06
N TYR A 3 2.75 8.93 13.12
CA TYR A 3 2.62 8.19 11.86
C TYR A 3 3.68 8.78 10.92
N SER A 4 4.70 7.98 10.59
CA SER A 4 5.71 8.36 9.61
C SER A 4 5.61 7.39 8.44
N ASP A 5 5.36 7.93 7.25
CA ASP A 5 5.31 7.19 6.00
C ASP A 5 6.71 6.77 5.51
N GLN A 6 7.77 7.11 6.25
CA GLN A 6 9.14 6.74 5.93
C GLN A 6 9.49 5.35 6.49
N PRO A 7 10.07 4.45 5.68
CA PRO A 7 10.40 3.11 6.12
C PRO A 7 11.53 3.19 7.16
N CYS A 8 11.24 2.74 8.38
CA CYS A 8 12.22 2.61 9.46
C CYS A 8 12.56 1.14 9.75
N LEU A 9 13.70 0.91 10.43
CA LEU A 9 14.11 -0.44 10.84
C LEU A 9 13.08 -1.03 11.80
N ALA A 10 12.73 -2.31 11.59
CA ALA A 10 11.69 -3.03 12.34
C ALA A 10 10.28 -2.41 12.25
N ALA A 11 10.01 -1.56 11.25
CA ALA A 11 8.66 -1.03 11.04
C ALA A 11 7.70 -2.16 10.63
N LYS A 12 6.70 -2.42 11.46
CA LYS A 12 5.58 -3.29 11.14
C LYS A 12 4.62 -2.52 10.23
N LYS A 13 4.27 -3.10 9.08
CA LYS A 13 3.24 -2.54 8.21
C LYS A 13 1.93 -2.50 9.00
N VAL A 14 1.41 -1.30 9.25
CA VAL A 14 0.09 -1.12 9.83
C VAL A 14 -0.82 -0.68 8.70
N ASP A 15 -1.60 -1.62 8.15
CA ASP A 15 -2.72 -1.30 7.26
C ASP A 15 -3.82 -0.68 8.13
N VAL A 16 -3.69 0.62 8.43
CA VAL A 16 -4.77 1.39 9.05
C VAL A 16 -5.60 1.96 7.92
N GLU A 17 -6.79 1.42 7.72
CA GLU A 17 -7.80 2.14 6.95
C GLU A 17 -8.12 3.43 7.72
N PRO A 18 -7.98 4.62 7.10
CA PRO A 18 -8.36 5.87 7.76
C PRO A 18 -9.79 5.70 8.28
N THR A 19 -10.00 5.93 9.57
CA THR A 19 -11.33 5.78 10.16
C THR A 19 -12.26 6.75 9.45
N ARG A 20 -13.18 6.20 8.63
CA ARG A 20 -14.24 6.98 7.99
C ARG A 20 -14.95 7.74 9.09
N GLY A 21 -14.96 9.06 8.97
CA GLY A 21 -15.22 10.00 10.06
C GLY A 21 -16.34 9.57 11.00
N LEU A 22 -16.10 9.79 12.30
CA LEU A 22 -17.03 9.51 13.38
C LEU A 22 -18.46 9.95 13.00
N ASN A 23 -19.37 8.99 12.80
CA ASN A 23 -20.78 9.27 12.54
C ASN A 23 -21.35 9.96 13.78
N LYS A 24 -21.59 11.28 13.71
CA LYS A 24 -22.38 11.96 14.72
C LYS A 24 -23.82 11.49 14.56
N SER A 25 -24.42 11.03 15.65
CA SER A 25 -25.79 10.53 15.80
C SER A 25 -26.90 11.59 15.56
N THR A 26 -26.66 12.56 14.69
CA THR A 26 -27.55 13.68 14.41
C THR A 26 -27.76 13.81 12.91
N GLY A 27 -28.70 13.04 12.35
CA GLY A 27 -29.51 13.22 11.11
C GLY A 27 -28.98 13.92 9.85
N ARG A 28 -27.72 14.31 9.76
CA ARG A 28 -27.10 15.00 8.63
C ARG A 28 -25.69 14.46 8.45
N GLU A 29 -25.53 13.50 7.55
CA GLU A 29 -24.24 13.05 7.08
C GLU A 29 -23.53 14.21 6.33
N ARG A 30 -22.59 14.88 6.99
CA ARG A 30 -21.58 15.68 6.29
C ARG A 30 -20.46 14.73 5.87
N VAL A 31 -20.69 14.00 4.79
CA VAL A 31 -19.64 13.23 4.13
C VAL A 31 -18.67 14.24 3.52
N GLY A 32 -17.42 14.27 3.98
CA GLY A 32 -16.38 15.11 3.39
C GLY A 32 -16.19 14.78 1.90
N ALA A 33 -15.81 15.77 1.09
CA ALA A 33 -15.61 15.59 -0.36
C ALA A 33 -14.63 14.45 -0.68
N ASP A 34 -13.62 14.26 0.17
CA ASP A 34 -12.63 13.17 0.05
C ASP A 34 -13.29 11.79 0.21
N VAL A 35 -14.18 11.63 1.19
CA VAL A 35 -14.91 10.37 1.43
C VAL A 35 -15.93 10.11 0.33
N GLN A 36 -16.57 11.14 -0.23
CA GLN A 36 -17.46 10.97 -1.38
C GLN A 36 -16.69 10.48 -2.61
N ARG A 37 -15.49 11.02 -2.86
CA ARG A 37 -14.65 10.62 -3.98
C ARG A 37 -14.12 9.20 -3.83
N GLU A 38 -13.74 8.80 -2.61
CA GLU A 38 -13.36 7.41 -2.31
C GLU A 38 -14.52 6.45 -2.55
N ARG A 39 -15.72 6.74 -2.03
CA ARG A 39 -16.91 5.91 -2.26
C ARG A 39 -17.25 5.77 -3.75
N PHE A 40 -17.10 6.85 -4.51
CA PHE A 40 -17.33 6.81 -5.95
C PHE A 40 -16.31 5.91 -6.66
N ASN A 41 -15.03 6.03 -6.31
CA ASN A 41 -13.97 5.20 -6.89
C ASN A 41 -14.12 3.72 -6.53
N GLU A 42 -14.53 3.42 -5.29
CA GLU A 42 -14.83 2.06 -4.84
C GLU A 42 -16.00 1.45 -5.62
N GLY A 43 -17.12 2.17 -5.77
CA GLY A 43 -18.26 1.69 -6.53
C GLY A 43 -17.94 1.48 -8.02
N MET A 44 -17.10 2.34 -8.60
CA MET A 44 -16.60 2.14 -9.97
C MET A 44 -15.70 0.91 -10.09
N ALA A 45 -14.80 0.68 -9.13
CA ALA A 45 -13.92 -0.48 -9.14
C ALA A 45 -14.69 -1.78 -8.91
N GLU A 46 -15.70 -1.80 -8.04
CA GLU A 46 -16.57 -2.97 -7.85
C GLU A 46 -17.32 -3.32 -9.14
N ALA A 47 -17.87 -2.32 -9.83
CA ALA A 47 -18.54 -2.51 -11.12
C ALA A 47 -17.58 -3.00 -12.22
N LEU A 48 -16.35 -2.50 -12.25
CA LEU A 48 -15.34 -2.86 -13.23
C LEU A 48 -14.52 -4.09 -12.86
N SER A 49 -14.65 -4.61 -11.63
CA SER A 49 -13.88 -5.73 -11.10
C SER A 49 -13.93 -6.96 -12.03
N ARG A 50 -15.09 -7.26 -12.63
CA ARG A 50 -15.23 -8.38 -13.57
C ARG A 50 -14.42 -8.19 -14.85
N ILE A 51 -14.18 -6.96 -15.26
CA ILE A 51 -13.42 -6.60 -16.48
C ILE A 51 -11.93 -6.47 -16.13
N THR A 52 -11.60 -5.92 -14.96
CA THR A 52 -10.22 -5.69 -14.49
C THR A 52 -9.64 -6.91 -13.75
N CYS A 53 -10.18 -8.11 -13.98
CA CYS A 53 -9.72 -9.37 -13.39
C CYS A 53 -9.68 -9.33 -11.84
N GLY A 54 -10.71 -8.74 -11.23
CA GLY A 54 -10.91 -8.67 -9.78
C GLY A 54 -10.09 -7.59 -9.07
N LYS A 55 -9.50 -6.63 -9.80
CA LYS A 55 -8.68 -5.58 -9.19
C LYS A 55 -9.53 -4.56 -8.42
N ASP A 56 -9.12 -4.28 -7.20
CA ASP A 56 -9.71 -3.26 -6.33
C ASP A 56 -9.32 -1.83 -6.74
N ALA A 57 -10.06 -0.81 -6.28
CA ALA A 57 -9.85 0.61 -6.57
C ALA A 57 -8.43 1.08 -6.24
N LYS A 58 -7.87 0.61 -5.12
CA LYS A 58 -6.48 0.92 -4.71
C LYS A 58 -5.44 0.31 -5.65
N GLN A 59 -5.71 -0.89 -6.17
CA GLN A 59 -4.82 -1.55 -7.13
C GLN A 59 -4.88 -0.86 -8.49
N LEU A 60 -6.07 -0.45 -8.92
CA LEU A 60 -6.28 0.33 -10.15
C LEU A 60 -5.60 1.69 -10.11
N SER A 61 -5.69 2.41 -8.98
CA SER A 61 -5.02 3.71 -8.83
C SER A 61 -3.50 3.58 -8.81
N THR A 62 -3.00 2.53 -8.18
CA THR A 62 -1.57 2.17 -8.17
C THR A 62 -1.08 1.82 -9.57
N ASP A 63 -1.83 1.01 -10.31
CA ASP A 63 -1.53 0.66 -11.70
C ASP A 63 -1.57 1.91 -12.61
N ALA A 64 -2.55 2.80 -12.43
CA ALA A 64 -2.64 4.05 -13.17
C ALA A 64 -1.45 4.98 -12.86
N ARG A 65 -0.98 5.02 -11.61
CA ARG A 65 0.24 5.74 -11.23
C ARG A 65 1.46 5.12 -11.90
N ARG A 66 1.57 3.78 -11.86
CA ARG A 66 2.66 2.99 -12.46
C ARG A 66 2.72 3.06 -13.97
N PHE A 67 1.59 3.23 -14.64
CA PHE A 67 1.54 3.39 -16.10
C PHE A 67 2.32 4.61 -16.59
N LYS A 68 2.47 5.63 -15.74
CA LYS A 68 3.26 6.85 -16.05
C LYS A 68 4.77 6.65 -15.88
N LEU A 69 5.21 5.54 -15.30
CA LEU A 69 6.63 5.24 -15.09
C LEU A 69 7.26 4.55 -16.30
N PRO A 70 8.58 4.72 -16.52
CA PRO A 70 9.30 3.99 -17.56
C PRO A 70 9.19 2.46 -17.35
N LEU A 71 9.19 1.71 -18.45
CA LEU A 71 8.99 0.26 -18.45
C LEU A 71 9.95 -0.50 -17.52
N ASP A 72 11.19 -0.04 -17.40
CA ASP A 72 12.18 -0.64 -16.50
C ASP A 72 11.80 -0.45 -15.03
N ALA A 73 11.33 0.75 -14.65
CA ALA A 73 10.81 1.00 -13.31
C ALA A 73 9.55 0.18 -13.03
N GLN A 74 8.64 0.01 -14.02
CA GLN A 74 7.46 -0.84 -13.84
C GLN A 74 7.82 -2.32 -13.57
N ARG A 75 8.80 -2.86 -14.30
CA ARG A 75 9.29 -4.23 -14.09
C ARG A 75 9.92 -4.37 -12.71
N GLU A 76 10.69 -3.38 -12.30
CA GLU A 76 11.32 -3.35 -10.99
C GLU A 76 10.30 -3.24 -9.86
N CYS A 77 9.26 -2.38 -10.00
CA CYS A 77 8.14 -2.31 -9.06
C CYS A 77 7.46 -3.67 -8.89
N ARG A 78 7.14 -4.36 -9.99
CA ARG A 78 6.50 -5.68 -9.94
C ARG A 78 7.38 -6.72 -9.25
N ARG A 79 8.69 -6.67 -9.47
CA ARG A 79 9.65 -7.55 -8.78
C ARG A 79 9.68 -7.24 -7.29
N LEU A 80 9.76 -5.97 -6.91
CA LEU A 80 9.80 -5.53 -5.52
C LEU A 80 8.50 -5.88 -4.79
N ASP A 81 7.33 -5.71 -5.42
CA ASP A 81 6.02 -6.11 -4.88
C ASP A 81 5.96 -7.60 -4.51
N GLN A 82 6.64 -8.47 -5.25
CA GLN A 82 6.71 -9.90 -4.96
C GLN A 82 7.76 -10.20 -3.88
N THR A 83 8.93 -9.55 -3.94
CA THR A 83 10.02 -9.87 -3.02
C THR A 83 9.86 -9.30 -1.61
N ILE A 84 9.16 -8.18 -1.45
CA ILE A 84 8.97 -7.53 -0.14
C ILE A 84 8.14 -8.42 0.80
N PRO A 85 6.96 -8.95 0.41
CA PRO A 85 6.19 -9.87 1.25
C PRO A 85 7.00 -11.11 1.66
N ASP A 86 7.75 -11.70 0.73
CA ASP A 86 8.62 -12.84 1.02
C ASP A 86 9.73 -12.50 2.01
N ALA A 87 10.26 -11.28 1.95
CA ALA A 87 11.27 -10.80 2.88
C ALA A 87 10.65 -10.49 4.26
N GLU A 88 9.42 -9.97 4.32
CA GLU A 88 8.67 -9.73 5.55
C GLU A 88 8.32 -11.05 6.26
N GLN A 89 7.92 -12.09 5.51
CA GLN A 89 7.69 -13.43 6.07
C GLN A 89 8.99 -14.05 6.62
N ARG A 90 10.11 -13.84 5.93
CA ARG A 90 11.43 -14.26 6.43
C ARG A 90 11.84 -13.50 7.69
N GLU A 91 11.54 -12.21 7.79
CA GLU A 91 11.75 -11.45 9.03
C GLU A 91 10.89 -12.00 10.18
N ALA A 92 9.63 -12.33 9.90
CA ALA A 92 8.70 -12.85 10.90
C ALA A 92 9.07 -14.25 11.43
N SER A 93 9.76 -15.05 10.62
CA SER A 93 10.21 -16.41 10.98
C SER A 93 11.67 -16.49 11.42
N ALA A 94 12.42 -15.39 11.33
CA ALA A 94 13.84 -15.34 11.68
C ALA A 94 14.08 -15.28 13.19
N THR A 95 15.08 -16.04 13.66
CA THR A 95 15.65 -15.90 15.01
C THR A 95 16.54 -14.66 15.10
N ASP A 96 16.74 -14.13 16.32
CA ASP A 96 17.38 -12.83 16.56
C ASP A 96 18.74 -12.62 15.86
N GLU A 97 19.57 -13.66 15.71
CA GLU A 97 20.86 -13.55 15.02
C GLU A 97 20.72 -13.32 13.50
N THR A 98 19.70 -13.90 12.87
CA THR A 98 19.44 -13.75 11.42
C THR A 98 18.50 -12.58 11.09
N ARG A 99 17.82 -12.05 12.11
CA ARG A 99 16.82 -11.00 11.96
C ARG A 99 17.41 -9.66 11.52
N LEU A 100 18.55 -9.26 12.11
CA LEU A 100 19.21 -7.99 11.81
C LEU A 100 19.64 -7.82 10.34
N PRO A 101 20.31 -8.82 9.69
CA PRO A 101 20.65 -8.71 8.27
C PRO A 101 19.41 -8.72 7.36
N ILE A 102 18.36 -9.49 7.71
CA ILE A 102 17.10 -9.52 6.95
C ILE A 102 16.41 -8.15 7.01
N GLN A 103 16.32 -7.52 8.19
CA GLN A 103 15.75 -6.19 8.36
C GLN A 103 16.48 -5.11 7.54
N ARG A 104 17.81 -5.18 7.44
CA ARG A 104 18.59 -4.25 6.61
C ARG A 104 18.31 -4.42 5.12
N ALA A 105 18.23 -5.66 4.65
CA ALA A 105 17.89 -5.96 3.26
C ALA A 105 16.48 -5.47 2.92
N LEU A 106 15.53 -5.70 3.83
CA LEU A 106 14.14 -5.28 3.70
C LEU A 106 14.00 -3.76 3.68
N LEU A 107 14.75 -3.04 4.53
CA LEU A 107 14.81 -1.58 4.51
C LEU A 107 15.33 -1.06 3.16
N ALA A 108 16.38 -1.66 2.61
CA ALA A 108 16.93 -1.25 1.32
C ALA A 108 15.91 -1.44 0.18
N GLN A 109 15.18 -2.56 0.18
CA GLN A 109 14.11 -2.82 -0.78
C GLN A 109 12.97 -1.81 -0.65
N ARG A 110 12.50 -1.53 0.58
CA ARG A 110 11.45 -0.51 0.84
C ARG A 110 11.87 0.89 0.40
N LYS A 111 13.12 1.30 0.66
CA LYS A 111 13.65 2.59 0.19
C LYS A 111 13.65 2.69 -1.34
N ARG A 112 14.04 1.60 -2.02
CA ARG A 112 14.06 1.54 -3.48
C ARG A 112 12.66 1.58 -4.07
N PHE A 113 11.70 0.91 -3.44
CA PHE A 113 10.29 0.96 -3.82
C PHE A 113 9.73 2.39 -3.80
N ILE A 114 9.99 3.13 -2.71
CA ILE A 114 9.57 4.54 -2.59
C ILE A 114 10.32 5.44 -3.58
N ALA A 115 11.63 5.24 -3.76
CA ALA A 115 12.43 6.04 -4.69
C ALA A 115 11.96 5.87 -6.14
N LEU A 116 11.51 4.66 -6.50
CA LEU A 116 10.93 4.38 -7.79
C LEU A 116 9.50 4.90 -7.91
N GLY A 117 8.82 5.31 -6.84
CA GLY A 117 7.42 5.76 -6.92
C GLY A 117 6.43 4.65 -7.24
N CYS A 118 6.83 3.40 -6.97
CA CYS A 118 5.93 2.28 -6.82
C CYS A 118 5.06 2.48 -5.57
#